data_AF-A0A561P657-F1
#
_entry.id   AF-A0A561P657-F1
#
_cell.length_a   1.000
_cell.length_b   1.000
_cell.length_c   1.000
_cell.angle_alpha   90.00
_cell.angle_beta   90.00
_cell.angle_gamma   90.00
#
_symmetry.space_group_name_H-M   'P 1'
#
loop_
_entity.id
_entity.type
_entity.pdbx_description
1 polymer ?
#
loop_
_entity_poly.entity_id
_entity_poly.type
_entity_poly.pdbx_seq_one_letter_code
_entity_poly.pdbx_strand_id
1 'polypeptide(L)' 'MSWMDDLYVIYQKLDATGCEEVKHNILKAQIDGCKRGEIYFLVLQQLVQIKTDKVPVYELIKGEVENIIHYSKGQYLS' A
#
# COMPACT_ATOMS: atom_id res chain seq x y z
N MET A 1 -5.77 -11.30 9.04
CA MET A 1 -6.10 -10.79 7.69
C MET A 1 -4.81 -10.71 6.89
N SER A 2 -4.91 -10.91 5.58
CA SER A 2 -3.77 -10.77 4.69
C SER A 2 -3.54 -9.28 4.41
N TRP A 3 -2.28 -8.85 4.28
CA TRP A 3 -1.96 -7.48 3.84
C TRP A 3 -2.58 -7.12 2.47
N MET A 4 -2.96 -8.12 1.67
CA MET A 4 -3.70 -7.93 0.42
C MET A 4 -5.14 -7.45 0.64
N ASP A 5 -5.79 -7.83 1.76
CA ASP A 5 -7.14 -7.38 2.08
C ASP A 5 -7.13 -5.88 2.38
N ASP A 6 -6.19 -5.44 3.22
CA ASP A 6 -5.94 -4.02 3.50
C ASP A 6 -5.61 -3.25 2.20
N LEU A 7 -4.79 -3.84 1.32
CA LEU A 7 -4.44 -3.21 0.04
C LEU A 7 -5.65 -3.05 -0.89
N TYR A 8 -6.58 -4.00 -0.88
CA TYR A 8 -7.82 -3.89 -1.64
C TYR A 8 -8.71 -2.75 -1.12
N VAL A 9 -8.81 -2.60 0.21
CA VAL A 9 -9.53 -1.47 0.83
C VAL A 9 -8.88 -0.14 0.46
N ILE A 10 -7.54 -0.07 0.40
CA ILE A 10 -6.82 1.12 -0.10
C ILE A 10 -7.28 1.47 -1.52
N TYR A 11 -7.36 0.50 -2.44
CA TYR A 11 -7.84 0.77 -3.81
C TYR A 11 -9.27 1.31 -3.84
N GLN A 12 -10.18 0.75 -3.04
CA GLN A 12 -11.56 1.23 -2.97
C GLN A 12 -11.64 2.68 -2.48
N LYS A 13 -10.86 3.03 -1.45
CA LYS A 13 -10.81 4.40 -0.93
C LYS A 13 -10.26 5.38 -1.97
N LEU A 14 -9.17 5.02 -2.65
CA LEU A 14 -8.56 5.87 -3.68
C LEU A 14 -9.49 6.09 -4.87
N ASP A 15 -10.26 5.07 -5.27
CA ASP A 15 -11.29 5.21 -6.31
C ASP A 15 -12.42 6.14 -5.88
N ALA A 16 -12.92 5.98 -4.65
CA ALA A 16 -14.01 6.81 -4.11
C ALA A 16 -13.62 8.31 -4.00
N THR A 17 -12.32 8.61 -3.87
CA THR A 17 -11.81 9.98 -3.73
C THR A 17 -11.14 10.52 -5.01
N GLY A 18 -11.20 9.80 -6.13
CA GLY A 18 -10.62 10.23 -7.40
C GLY A 18 -9.08 10.32 -7.39
N CYS A 19 -8.42 9.61 -6.48
CA CYS A 19 -6.96 9.60 -6.33
C CYS A 19 -6.29 8.61 -7.30
N GLU A 20 -6.64 8.69 -8.58
CA GLU A 20 -6.27 7.72 -9.62
C GLU A 20 -4.75 7.58 -9.82
N GLU A 21 -4.02 8.70 -9.77
CA GLU A 21 -2.55 8.69 -9.89
C GLU A 21 -1.89 7.87 -8.77
N VAL A 22 -2.38 8.04 -7.54
CA VAL A 22 -1.85 7.29 -6.38
C VAL A 22 -2.16 5.81 -6.52
N LYS A 23 -3.39 5.46 -6.92
CA LYS A 23 -3.77 4.08 -7.19
C LYS A 23 -2.90 3.46 -8.29
N HIS A 24 -2.70 4.18 -9.41
CA HIS A 24 -1.85 3.71 -10.51
C HIS A 24 -0.40 3.45 -10.07
N ASN A 25 0.18 4.31 -9.23
CA ASN A 25 1.54 4.11 -8.73
C ASN A 25 1.65 2.84 -7.87
N ILE A 26 0.66 2.57 -7.01
CA ILE A 26 0.62 1.35 -6.20
C ILE A 26 0.43 0.11 -7.09
N LEU A 27 -0.47 0.17 -8.10
CA LEU A 27 -0.67 -0.93 -9.05
C LEU A 27 0.61 -1.21 -9.86
N LYS A 28 1.33 -0.17 -10.28
CA LYS A 28 2.62 -0.31 -10.94
C LYS A 28 3.63 -1.03 -10.04
N ALA A 29 3.69 -0.66 -8.76
CA ALA A 29 4.55 -1.33 -7.78
C ALA A 29 4.20 -2.82 -7.62
N GLN A 30 2.91 -3.18 -7.62
CA GLN A 30 2.48 -4.58 -7.61
C GLN A 30 2.94 -5.33 -8.87
N ILE A 31 2.71 -4.77 -10.05
CA ILE A 31 3.07 -5.40 -11.33
C ILE A 31 4.58 -5.59 -11.44
N ASP A 32 5.36 -4.57 -11.10
CA ASP A 32 6.81 -4.63 -11.16
C ASP A 32 7.38 -5.59 -10.10
N GLY A 33 6.77 -5.63 -8.91
CA GLY A 33 7.13 -6.58 -7.87
C GLY A 33 6.79 -8.01 -8.26
N CYS A 34 5.71 -8.23 -9.02
CA CYS A 34 5.33 -9.56 -9.49
C CYS A 34 6.39 -10.14 -10.43
N LYS A 35 6.99 -9.31 -11.29
CA LYS A 35 8.09 -9.71 -12.17
C LYS A 35 9.37 -10.12 -11.42
N ARG A 36 9.56 -9.64 -10.19
CA ARG A 36 10.80 -9.82 -9.40
C ARG A 36 10.62 -10.67 -8.14
N GLY A 37 9.40 -11.07 -7.80
CA GLY A 37 9.09 -11.73 -6.52
C GLY A 37 9.07 -10.78 -5.32
N GLU A 38 8.96 -9.48 -5.54
CA GLU A 38 9.13 -8.41 -4.54
C GLU A 38 7.85 -7.59 -4.31
N ILE A 39 6.67 -8.14 -4.61
CA ILE A 39 5.37 -7.43 -4.59
C ILE A 39 5.18 -6.68 -3.27
N TYR A 40 5.31 -7.37 -2.13
CA TYR A 40 5.09 -6.76 -0.82
C TYR A 40 6.04 -5.59 -0.56
N PHE A 41 7.32 -5.75 -0.88
CA PHE A 41 8.35 -4.74 -0.64
C PHE A 41 8.11 -3.48 -1.47
N LEU A 42 7.85 -3.60 -2.77
CA LEU A 42 7.62 -2.43 -3.63
C LEU A 42 6.31 -1.72 -3.28
N VAL A 43 5.26 -2.45 -2.93
CA VAL A 43 4.02 -1.85 -2.40
C VAL A 43 4.32 -1.07 -1.12
N LEU A 44 5.04 -1.66 -0.17
CA LEU A 44 5.40 -1.00 1.09
C LEU A 44 6.19 0.29 0.86
N GLN A 45 7.16 0.28 -0.05
CA GLN A 45 7.91 1.48 -0.45
C GLN A 45 6.98 2.58 -0.98
N GLN A 46 6.03 2.21 -1.85
CA GLN A 46 5.09 3.17 -2.40
C GLN A 46 4.16 3.77 -1.32
N LEU A 47 3.74 2.97 -0.33
CA LEU A 47 2.92 3.42 0.79
C LEU A 47 3.67 4.37 1.73
N VAL A 48 4.96 4.10 2.00
CA VAL A 48 5.83 5.00 2.77
C VAL A 48 6.06 6.31 2.03
N GLN A 49 6.19 6.27 0.71
CA GLN A 49 6.31 7.48 -0.10
C GLN A 49 5.03 8.33 -0.04
N ILE A 50 3.85 7.71 -0.13
CA ILE A 50 2.56 8.41 0.03
C ILE A 50 2.46 9.08 1.40
N LYS A 51 2.90 8.41 2.47
CA LYS A 51 2.97 8.98 3.83
C LYS A 51 3.81 10.25 3.91
N THR A 52 4.88 10.33 3.11
CA THR A 52 5.81 11.47 3.13
C THR A 52 5.36 12.60 2.19
N ASP A 53 4.95 12.26 0.97
CA ASP A 53 4.78 13.23 -0.11
C ASP A 53 3.31 13.63 -0.34
N LYS A 54 2.35 12.83 0.14
CA LYS A 54 0.91 13.01 -0.13
C LYS A 54 0.08 12.86 1.16
N VAL A 55 0.42 13.67 2.17
CA VAL A 55 -0.19 13.63 3.53
C VAL A 55 -1.74 13.56 3.53
N PRO A 56 -2.48 14.37 2.73
CA PRO A 56 -3.94 14.27 2.72
C PRO A 56 -4.45 12.90 2.23
N VAL A 57 -3.77 12.31 1.25
CA VAL A 57 -4.13 10.97 0.75
C VAL A 57 -3.75 9.91 1.76
N TYR A 58 -2.59 10.05 2.41
CA TYR A 58 -2.17 9.14 3.47
C TYR A 58 -3.20 9.07 4.61
N GLU A 59 -3.71 10.20 5.10
CA GLU A 59 -4.69 10.18 6.20
C GLU A 59 -6.00 9.45 5.82
N LEU A 60 -6.38 9.41 4.54
CA LEU A 60 -7.55 8.63 4.07
C LEU A 60 -7.33 7.11 4.21
N ILE A 61 -6.10 6.65 3.98
CA ILE A 61 -5.73 5.22 3.90
C ILE A 61 -4.87 4.75 5.08
N LYS A 62 -4.69 5.60 6.09
CA LYS A 62 -3.71 5.44 7.17
C LYS A 62 -3.87 4.14 7.94
N GLY A 63 -5.10 3.76 8.27
CA GLY A 63 -5.39 2.55 9.03
C GLY A 63 -4.87 1.30 8.31
N GLU A 64 -5.21 1.15 7.04
CA GLU A 64 -4.79 0.02 6.21
C GLU A 64 -3.28 0.04 5.95
N VAL A 65 -2.70 1.23 5.71
CA VAL A 65 -1.25 1.38 5.54
C VAL A 65 -0.50 0.95 6.81
N GLU A 66 -0.97 1.36 7.99
CA GLU A 66 -0.36 0.98 9.25
C GLU A 66 -0.51 -0.52 9.54
N ASN A 67 -1.62 -1.14 9.17
CA ASN A 67 -1.81 -2.60 9.23
C ASN A 67 -0.82 -3.33 8.32
N ILE A 68 -0.66 -2.90 7.07
CA ILE A 68 0.28 -3.48 6.10
C ILE A 68 1.73 -3.35 6.60
N ILE A 69 2.09 -2.19 7.17
CA ILE A 69 3.43 -2.01 7.79
C ILE A 69 3.61 -2.97 8.96
N HIS A 70 2.62 -3.13 9.83
CA HIS A 70 2.70 -4.03 10.98
C HIS A 70 2.72 -5.51 10.59
N TYR A 71 2.14 -5.90 9.45
CA TYR A 71 2.21 -7.26 8.94
C TYR A 71 3.66 -7.77 8.81
N SER A 72 4.60 -6.92 8.36
CA SER A 72 6.03 -7.28 8.32
C SER A 72 6.61 -7.64 9.69
N LYS A 73 6.22 -6.92 10.75
CA LYS A 73 6.73 -7.15 12.10
C LYS A 73 6.32 -8.52 12.64
N GLY A 74 5.16 -9.04 12.22
CA GLY A 74 4.68 -10.37 12.61
C GLY A 74 5.37 -11.53 11.90
N GLN A 75 5.88 -11.34 10.68
CA GLN A 75 6.52 -12.40 9.88
C GLN A 75 8.04 -12.54 10.12
N TYR A 76 8.71 -11.52 10.65
CA TYR A 76 10.17 -11.55 10.91
C TYR A 76 10.54 -11.71 12.40
N LEU A 77 9.54 -11.87 13.29
CA LEU A 77 9.74 -12.11 14.72
C LEU A 77 9.24 -13.49 15.19
N SER A 78 8.99 -14.41 14.25
CA SER A 78 8.66 -15.81 14.55
C SER A 78 9.89 -16.72 14.48
#